data_AF-A0A968QPM9-F1
#
_entry.id   AF-A0A968QPM9-F1
#
_cell.length_a   1.000
_cell.length_b   1.000
_cell.length_c   1.000
_cell.angle_alpha   90.00
_cell.angle_beta   90.00
_cell.angle_gamma   90.00
#
_symmetry.space_group_name_H-M   'P 1'
#
loop_
_entity.id
_entity.type
_entity.pdbx_description
1 polymer ?
#
loop_
_entity_poly.entity_id
_entity_poly.type
_entity_poly.pdbx_seq_one_letter_code
_entity_poly.pdbx_strand_id
1 'polypeptide(L)'
;MSETGVIRKNWRRCIRVALAYPNRYFLGMSNLGFQTLYSLLNSIDDVACERVFLPEDDQTRLKTIESGWRLHDADCIAFSISFEQDYLHLLRILEKAGIPLLASERDESHPLIIAGGAACLINPEPIAPFT
;
A
#
# COMPACT_ATOMS: atom_id res chain seq x y z
N MET A 1 -15.32 -0.14 -15.65
CA MET A 1 -14.35 0.39 -16.63
C MET A 1 -13.12 -0.50 -16.55
N SER A 2 -12.63 -1.07 -17.66
CA SER A 2 -11.42 -1.89 -17.65
C SER A 2 -10.19 -0.98 -17.69
N GLU A 3 -9.40 -0.96 -16.61
CA GLU A 3 -8.14 -0.24 -16.55
C GLU A 3 -7.07 -0.95 -17.40
N THR A 4 -6.23 -0.18 -18.11
CA THR A 4 -5.13 -0.73 -18.93
C THR A 4 -3.85 -0.76 -18.09
N GLY A 5 -3.06 -1.85 -18.15
CA GLY A 5 -1.80 -1.99 -17.40
C GLY A 5 -1.90 -2.82 -16.11
N VAL A 6 -3.09 -3.37 -15.81
CA VAL A 6 -3.29 -4.28 -14.67
C VAL A 6 -2.57 -5.61 -14.91
N ILE A 7 -1.66 -5.95 -13.99
CA ILE A 7 -1.00 -7.26 -13.93
C ILE A 7 -1.72 -8.12 -12.89
N ARG A 8 -2.20 -9.30 -13.29
CA ARG A 8 -2.84 -10.27 -12.40
C ARG A 8 -2.03 -11.54 -12.33
N LYS A 9 -1.60 -11.91 -11.13
CA LYS A 9 -0.90 -13.17 -10.84
C LYS A 9 -1.76 -14.07 -9.96
N ASN A 10 -1.47 -15.37 -9.98
CA ASN A 10 -2.08 -16.32 -9.06
C ASN A 10 -1.46 -16.16 -7.66
N TRP A 11 -2.03 -15.27 -6.86
CA TRP A 11 -1.52 -14.86 -5.56
C TRP A 11 -1.46 -15.95 -4.50
N ARG A 12 -2.13 -17.09 -4.68
CA ARG A 12 -2.13 -18.19 -3.68
C ARG A 12 -0.76 -18.87 -3.49
N ARG A 13 0.19 -18.61 -4.37
CA ARG A 13 1.55 -19.16 -4.33
C ARG A 13 2.63 -18.08 -4.32
N CYS A 14 2.25 -16.82 -4.22
CA CYS A 14 3.17 -15.68 -4.24
C CYS A 14 3.16 -14.98 -2.89
N ILE A 15 4.24 -14.26 -2.59
CA ILE A 15 4.24 -13.22 -1.57
C ILE A 15 3.32 -12.09 -2.05
N ARG A 16 2.32 -11.74 -1.24
CA ARG A 16 1.32 -10.72 -1.52
C ARG A 16 1.78 -9.38 -1.00
N VAL A 17 2.03 -8.45 -1.92
CA VAL A 17 2.40 -7.08 -1.60
C VAL A 17 1.23 -6.16 -1.93
N ALA A 18 0.69 -5.49 -0.92
CA ALA A 18 -0.24 -4.38 -1.11
C ALA A 18 0.57 -3.08 -1.24
N LEU A 19 0.75 -2.61 -2.47
CA LEU A 19 1.46 -1.37 -2.76
C LEU A 19 0.48 -0.19 -2.62
N ALA A 20 0.58 0.52 -1.50
CA ALA A 20 -0.30 1.60 -1.12
C ALA A 20 0.24 2.97 -1.55
N TYR A 21 -0.57 3.71 -2.30
CA TYR A 21 -0.40 5.15 -2.44
C TYR A 21 -1.38 5.84 -1.48
N PRO A 22 -0.91 6.52 -0.43
CA PRO A 22 -1.76 7.10 0.63
C PRO A 22 -2.48 8.38 0.18
N ASN A 23 -3.11 8.35 -0.99
CA ASN A 23 -3.91 9.43 -1.54
C ASN A 23 -4.90 8.87 -2.59
N ARG A 24 -5.63 9.76 -3.26
CA ARG A 24 -6.60 9.43 -4.30
C ARG A 24 -5.94 8.70 -5.46
N TYR A 25 -6.68 7.78 -6.07
CA TYR A 25 -6.27 6.97 -7.21
C TYR A 25 -5.60 7.80 -8.32
N PHE A 26 -6.23 8.90 -8.75
CA PHE A 26 -5.71 9.72 -9.85
C PHE A 26 -4.31 10.30 -9.60
N LEU A 27 -4.01 10.67 -8.34
CA LEU A 27 -2.69 11.19 -7.98
C LEU A 27 -1.63 10.09 -8.00
N GLY A 28 -1.92 8.90 -7.48
CA GLY A 28 -0.96 7.80 -7.53
C GLY A 28 -0.75 7.23 -8.94
N MET A 29 -1.79 7.29 -9.79
CA MET A 29 -1.63 6.98 -11.23
C MET A 29 -0.79 8.00 -11.98
N SER A 30 -0.72 9.23 -11.49
CA SER A 30 0.15 10.29 -12.02
C SER A 30 1.58 10.22 -11.47
N ASN A 31 1.89 9.27 -10.58
CA ASN A 31 3.20 9.12 -9.98
C ASN A 31 4.02 8.01 -10.68
N LEU A 32 5.04 8.42 -11.45
CA LEU A 32 5.89 7.48 -12.19
C LEU A 32 6.67 6.52 -11.27
N GLY A 33 7.13 6.99 -10.11
CA GLY A 33 7.84 6.14 -9.14
C GLY A 33 6.95 5.02 -8.63
N PHE A 34 5.68 5.32 -8.33
CA PHE A 34 4.68 4.35 -7.91
C PHE A 34 4.39 3.30 -9.00
N GLN A 35 4.18 3.75 -10.25
CA GLN A 35 3.96 2.84 -11.39
C GLN A 35 5.18 1.96 -11.67
N THR A 36 6.38 2.52 -11.50
CA THR A 36 7.64 1.79 -11.68
C THR A 36 7.79 0.71 -10.62
N LEU A 37 7.54 1.03 -9.35
CA LEU A 37 7.59 0.05 -8.25
C LEU A 37 6.56 -1.07 -8.43
N TYR A 38 5.33 -0.72 -8.86
CA TYR A 38 4.30 -1.71 -9.18
C TYR A 38 4.77 -2.69 -10.26
N SER A 39 5.38 -2.19 -11.33
CA SER A 39 5.88 -2.99 -12.44
C SER A 39 7.08 -3.85 -12.03
N LEU A 40 8.00 -3.30 -11.24
CA LEU A 40 9.18 -4.01 -10.74
C LEU A 40 8.80 -5.13 -9.77
N LEU A 41 7.90 -4.89 -8.81
CA LEU A 41 7.47 -5.94 -7.88
C LEU A 41 6.76 -7.07 -8.64
N ASN A 42 5.95 -6.73 -9.63
CA ASN A 42 5.28 -7.73 -10.46
C ASN A 42 6.20 -8.41 -11.49
N SER A 43 7.44 -7.95 -11.71
CA SER A 43 8.40 -8.69 -12.54
C SER A 43 9.08 -9.84 -11.79
N ILE A 44 8.99 -9.88 -10.46
CA ILE A 44 9.52 -10.96 -9.62
C ILE A 44 8.51 -12.12 -9.63
N ASP A 45 8.92 -13.31 -10.10
CA ASP A 45 8.02 -14.44 -10.34
C ASP A 45 7.12 -14.78 -9.14
N ASP A 46 7.71 -14.88 -7.95
CA ASP A 46 7.01 -15.28 -6.72
C ASP A 46 6.38 -14.12 -5.93
N VAL A 47 6.23 -12.94 -6.55
CA VAL A 47 5.56 -11.78 -5.94
C VAL A 47 4.31 -11.42 -6.72
N ALA A 48 3.20 -11.26 -6.01
CA ALA A 48 1.96 -10.69 -6.53
C ALA A 48 1.73 -9.33 -5.85
N CYS A 49 1.92 -8.25 -6.62
CA CYS A 49 1.77 -6.90 -6.12
C CYS A 49 0.47 -6.28 -6.64
N GLU A 50 -0.36 -5.80 -5.73
CA GLU A 50 -1.64 -5.14 -6.03
C GLU A 50 -1.68 -3.73 -5.43
N ARG A 51 -2.33 -2.81 -6.12
CA ARG A 51 -2.36 -1.39 -5.76
C ARG A 51 -3.48 -1.10 -4.78
N VAL A 52 -3.22 -0.23 -3.82
CA VAL A 52 -4.20 0.28 -2.85
C VAL A 52 -4.14 1.81 -2.84
N PHE A 53 -5.30 2.43 -2.74
CA PHE A 53 -5.45 3.88 -2.63
C PHE A 53 -6.37 4.21 -1.46
N LEU A 54 -6.21 5.40 -0.89
CA LEU A 54 -7.15 5.89 0.11
C LEU A 54 -8.51 6.19 -0.57
N PRO A 55 -9.62 5.56 -0.15
CA PRO A 55 -10.93 5.86 -0.69
C PRO A 55 -11.35 7.31 -0.40
N GLU A 56 -12.02 7.95 -1.35
CA GLU A 56 -12.51 9.33 -1.19
C GLU A 56 -13.70 9.43 -0.23
N ASP A 57 -14.49 8.36 -0.15
CA ASP A 57 -15.63 8.23 0.75
C ASP A 57 -15.32 7.26 1.89
N ASP A 58 -15.69 7.66 3.11
CA ASP A 58 -15.38 6.88 4.31
C ASP A 58 -16.14 5.57 4.42
N GLN A 59 -17.30 5.44 3.77
CA GLN A 59 -18.09 4.21 3.78
C GLN A 59 -17.49 3.16 2.83
N THR A 60 -16.65 3.59 1.90
CA THR A 60 -16.00 2.70 0.94
C THR A 60 -14.96 1.82 1.63
N ARG A 61 -15.10 0.50 1.43
CA ARG A 61 -14.18 -0.48 2.01
C ARG A 61 -12.80 -0.39 1.35
N LEU A 62 -11.77 -0.37 2.18
CA LEU A 62 -10.38 -0.39 1.73
C LEU A 62 -9.99 -1.77 1.21
N LYS A 63 -9.63 -1.85 -0.07
CA LYS A 63 -9.22 -3.08 -0.76
C LYS A 63 -8.22 -2.77 -1.87
N THR A 64 -7.53 -3.78 -2.35
CA THR A 64 -6.72 -3.67 -3.57
C THR A 64 -7.58 -3.49 -4.81
N ILE A 65 -7.00 -2.88 -5.86
CA ILE A 65 -7.71 -2.57 -7.10
C ILE A 65 -7.87 -3.80 -8.01
N GLU A 66 -6.85 -4.66 -8.10
CA GLU A 66 -6.79 -5.70 -9.11
C GLU A 66 -7.72 -6.88 -8.81
N SER A 67 -7.66 -7.39 -7.57
CA SER A 67 -8.44 -8.54 -7.13
C SER A 67 -9.27 -8.31 -5.86
N GLY A 68 -9.15 -7.14 -5.20
CA GLY A 68 -9.99 -6.78 -4.06
C GLY A 68 -9.63 -7.46 -2.75
N TRP A 69 -8.33 -7.72 -2.51
CA TRP A 69 -7.81 -8.25 -1.26
C TRP A 69 -8.10 -7.30 -0.10
N ARG A 70 -8.34 -7.86 1.09
CA ARG A 70 -8.23 -7.08 2.32
C ARG A 70 -6.75 -6.90 2.61
N LEU A 71 -6.38 -5.74 3.16
CA LEU A 71 -4.97 -5.47 3.46
C LEU A 71 -4.40 -6.40 4.54
N HIS A 72 -5.25 -6.86 5.46
CA HIS A 72 -4.88 -7.88 6.46
C HIS A 72 -4.50 -9.22 5.80
N ASP A 73 -4.98 -9.50 4.57
CA ASP A 73 -4.61 -10.71 3.84
C ASP A 73 -3.29 -10.54 3.08
N ALA A 74 -2.62 -9.38 3.12
CA ALA A 74 -1.31 -9.21 2.49
C ALA A 74 -0.21 -9.77 3.41
N ASP A 75 0.91 -10.18 2.82
CA ASP A 75 2.10 -10.54 3.60
C ASP A 75 2.91 -9.27 3.92
N CYS A 76 2.83 -8.25 3.06
CA CYS A 76 3.44 -6.94 3.26
C CYS A 76 2.56 -5.81 2.67
N ILE A 77 2.53 -4.67 3.36
CA ILE A 77 1.98 -3.41 2.85
C ILE A 77 3.13 -2.42 2.65
N ALA A 78 3.37 -2.03 1.40
CA ALA A 78 4.41 -1.08 1.03
C ALA A 78 3.79 0.28 0.70
N PHE A 79 4.07 1.30 1.51
CA PHE A 79 3.61 2.66 1.30
C PHE A 79 4.62 3.45 0.46
N SER A 80 4.12 4.08 -0.61
CA SER A 80 4.87 5.01 -1.44
C SER A 80 4.39 6.44 -1.16
N ILE A 81 5.06 7.14 -0.26
CA ILE A 81 4.65 8.44 0.27
C ILE A 81 5.36 9.57 -0.48
N SER A 82 4.58 10.44 -1.13
CA SER A 82 5.13 11.53 -1.95
C SER A 82 5.23 12.86 -1.19
N PHE A 83 4.34 13.10 -0.23
CA PHE A 83 4.27 14.36 0.52
C PHE A 83 4.08 14.10 2.01
N GLU A 84 4.58 15.00 2.88
CA GLU A 84 4.46 14.85 4.35
C GLU A 84 3.00 14.82 4.83
N GLN A 85 2.10 15.52 4.12
CA GLN A 85 0.67 15.51 4.44
C GLN A 85 0.05 14.11 4.33
N ASP A 86 0.64 13.23 3.53
CA ASP A 86 0.17 11.86 3.35
C ASP A 86 0.50 10.95 4.54
N TYR A 87 1.28 11.39 5.53
CA TYR A 87 1.51 10.64 6.77
C TYR A 87 0.22 10.34 7.52
N LEU A 88 -0.69 11.32 7.58
CA LEU A 88 -2.02 11.14 8.18
C LEU A 88 -2.87 10.16 7.38
N HIS A 89 -2.71 10.13 6.05
CA HIS A 89 -3.42 9.19 5.19
C HIS A 89 -2.92 7.76 5.35
N LEU A 90 -1.62 7.56 5.62
CA LEU A 90 -1.08 6.25 6.00
C LEU A 90 -1.77 5.73 7.27
N LEU A 91 -1.86 6.55 8.32
CA LEU A 91 -2.54 6.17 9.57
C LEU A 91 -4.01 5.81 9.33
N ARG A 92 -4.70 6.60 8.49
CA ARG A 92 -6.09 6.32 8.11
C ARG A 92 -6.24 5.02 7.33
N ILE A 93 -5.28 4.66 6.47
CA ILE A 93 -5.27 3.37 5.77
C ILE A 93 -5.12 2.22 6.77
N LEU A 94 -4.20 2.34 7.73
CA LEU A 94 -4.01 1.31 8.77
C LEU A 94 -5.28 1.14 9.63
N GLU A 95 -5.87 2.24 10.10
CA GLU A 95 -7.11 2.23 10.87
C GLU A 95 -8.25 1.56 10.10
N LYS A 96 -8.46 1.93 8.83
CA LYS A 96 -9.50 1.34 7.97
C LYS A 96 -9.23 -0.13 7.64
N ALA A 97 -7.97 -0.55 7.65
CA ALA A 97 -7.58 -1.95 7.48
C ALA A 97 -7.76 -2.78 8.77
N GLY A 98 -8.01 -2.13 9.91
CA GLY A 98 -8.05 -2.77 11.22
C GLY A 98 -6.66 -3.21 11.71
N ILE A 99 -5.60 -2.53 11.27
CA ILE A 99 -4.22 -2.81 11.66
C ILE A 99 -3.83 -1.84 12.78
N PRO A 100 -3.24 -2.31 13.90
CA PRO A 100 -2.75 -1.45 14.96
C PRO A 100 -1.83 -0.35 14.44
N LEU A 101 -2.02 0.87 14.93
CA LEU A 101 -1.29 2.04 14.43
C LEU A 101 0.19 1.97 14.80
N LEU A 102 0.50 1.65 16.05
CA LEU A 102 1.88 1.56 16.50
C LEU A 102 2.50 0.24 16.07
N ALA A 103 3.71 0.29 15.54
CA ALA A 103 4.46 -0.91 15.17
C ALA A 103 4.68 -1.84 16.38
N SER A 104 4.81 -1.27 17.59
CA SER A 104 4.94 -2.02 18.85
C SER A 104 3.71 -2.82 19.26
N GLU A 105 2.55 -2.54 18.66
CA GLU A 105 1.28 -3.24 18.94
C GLU A 105 0.99 -4.36 17.92
N ARG A 106 1.88 -4.55 16.94
CA ARG A 106 1.74 -5.58 15.90
C ARG A 106 2.58 -6.82 16.27
N ASP A 107 2.09 -7.97 15.82
CA ASP A 107 2.76 -9.26 15.93
C ASP A 107 2.81 -9.96 14.56
N GLU A 108 3.25 -11.22 14.54
CA GLU A 108 3.36 -12.03 13.31
C GLU A 108 2.04 -12.29 12.58
N SER A 109 0.88 -12.00 13.20
CA SER A 109 -0.42 -12.11 12.54
C SER A 109 -0.76 -10.91 11.65
N HIS A 110 0.02 -9.82 11.75
CA HIS A 110 -0.15 -8.59 10.99
C HIS A 110 0.83 -8.52 9.81
N PRO A 111 0.46 -7.85 8.70
CA PRO A 111 1.38 -7.66 7.58
C PRO A 111 2.58 -6.81 7.98
N LEU A 112 3.74 -7.10 7.38
CA LEU A 112 4.90 -6.22 7.48
C LEU A 112 4.58 -4.88 6.82
N ILE A 113 4.79 -3.77 7.54
CA ILE A 113 4.60 -2.43 7.00
C ILE A 113 5.96 -1.87 6.57
N ILE A 114 6.04 -1.35 5.34
CA ILE A 114 7.22 -0.68 4.82
C ILE A 114 6.77 0.68 4.30
N ALA A 115 7.56 1.73 4.54
CA ALA A 115 7.32 3.03 3.94
C ALA A 115 8.57 3.53 3.20
N GLY A 116 8.34 4.12 2.04
CA GLY A 116 9.35 4.77 1.22
C GLY A 116 8.74 5.89 0.39
N GLY A 117 9.55 6.48 -0.49
CA GLY A 117 9.18 7.64 -1.28
C GLY A 117 9.87 8.92 -0.81
N ALA A 118 9.63 10.02 -1.52
CA ALA A 118 10.37 11.27 -1.33
C ALA A 118 10.20 11.84 0.08
N ALA A 119 8.99 11.79 0.64
CA ALA A 119 8.71 12.29 1.98
C ALA A 119 9.49 11.50 3.05
N CYS A 120 9.47 10.16 2.97
CA CYS A 120 10.20 9.28 3.89
C CYS A 120 11.71 9.47 3.81
N LEU A 121 12.25 9.75 2.60
CA LEU A 121 13.68 10.02 2.42
C LEU A 121 14.11 11.32 3.11
N ILE A 122 13.26 12.35 3.06
CA ILE A 122 13.56 13.68 3.61
C ILE A 122 13.40 13.68 5.12
N ASN A 123 12.33 13.07 5.65
CA ASN A 123 12.01 13.11 7.07
C ASN A 123 11.25 11.83 7.50
N PRO A 124 11.96 10.74 7.84
CA PRO A 124 11.35 9.47 8.22
C PRO A 124 10.83 9.44 9.67
N GLU A 125 11.37 10.28 10.55
CA GLU A 125 11.08 10.27 11.99
C GLU A 125 9.58 10.32 12.33
N PRO A 126 8.74 11.15 11.66
CA PRO A 126 7.31 11.25 11.99
C PRO A 126 6.53 9.95 11.78
N ILE A 127 6.99 9.08 10.86
CA ILE A 127 6.29 7.84 10.53
C ILE A 127 6.95 6.60 11.16
N ALA A 128 8.17 6.72 11.69
CA ALA A 128 8.93 5.61 12.25
C ALA A 128 8.19 4.80 13.33
N PRO A 129 7.38 5.40 14.24
CA PRO A 129 6.61 4.61 15.22
C PRO A 129 5.49 3.76 14.61
N PHE A 130 5.09 4.03 13.37
CA PHE A 130 3.93 3.43 12.71
C PHE A 130 4.30 2.48 11.57
N THR A 131 5.57 2.39 11.20
CA THR A 131 6.05 1.53 10.10
C THR A 131 6.91 0.42 10.66
#